data_AF-A0A534QQ79-F1
#
_entry.id   AF-A0A534QQ79-F1
#
_cell.length_a   1.000
_cell.length_b   1.000
_cell.length_c   1.000
_cell.angle_alpha   90.00
_cell.angle_beta   90.00
_cell.angle_gamma   90.00
#
_symmetry.space_group_name_H-M   'P 1'
#
loop_
_entity.id
_entity.type
_entity.pdbx_description
1 polymer ?
#
loop_
_entity_poly.entity_id
_entity_poly.type
_entity_poly.pdbx_seq_one_letter_code
_entity_poly.pdbx_strand_id
1 'polypeptide(L)'
;MPASTQAVLAFLERHGASFVSDIARGTAQLPTKVEEALWTLVARGLVTGDGTAALRTLLGGPERRRRRRLAAVAAGRPRLVAAGRWSLLRSAAEEAAGDAGPMRFARQLLRRYGVVTRELTARESRVSSWRALLGALRTLEARGEVRGGRFVAGLVGEQFALPEAVETLRAVRRRHEPGELVMVAAADPLNLVGILLPGPRLPATAREVVAFHDGVPAETGELGAVLSRLGRTGPRVHQTGAAGPRR
;
A
#
# COMPACT_ATOMS: atom_id res chain seq x y z
N MET A 1 -14.49 7.85 -31.40
CA MET A 1 -15.21 6.87 -30.55
C MET A 1 -16.62 6.69 -31.09
N PRO A 2 -17.30 5.55 -30.91
CA PRO A 2 -18.72 5.42 -31.27
C PRO A 2 -19.58 6.45 -30.51
N ALA A 3 -20.64 6.96 -31.16
CA ALA A 3 -21.53 7.97 -30.55
C ALA A 3 -22.14 7.51 -29.23
N SER A 4 -22.50 6.22 -29.14
CA SER A 4 -23.03 5.63 -27.89
C SER A 4 -22.03 5.69 -26.74
N THR A 5 -20.74 5.45 -27.03
CA THR A 5 -19.65 5.51 -26.07
C THR A 5 -19.37 6.94 -25.61
N GLN A 6 -19.47 7.92 -26.51
CA GLN A 6 -19.28 9.33 -26.19
C GLN A 6 -20.41 9.87 -25.32
N ALA A 7 -21.66 9.44 -25.54
CA ALA A 7 -22.80 9.80 -24.69
C ALA A 7 -22.64 9.27 -23.25
N VAL A 8 -22.14 8.04 -23.08
CA VAL A 8 -21.84 7.47 -21.76
C VAL A 8 -20.73 8.24 -21.05
N LEU A 9 -19.66 8.59 -21.78
CA LEU A 9 -18.56 9.39 -21.22
C LEU A 9 -19.07 10.76 -20.74
N ALA A 10 -19.81 11.48 -21.60
CA ALA A 10 -20.35 12.80 -21.30
C ALA A 10 -21.38 12.76 -20.15
N PHE A 11 -22.12 11.65 -19.99
CA PHE A 11 -23.00 11.44 -18.86
C PHE A 11 -22.20 11.36 -17.55
N LEU A 12 -21.11 10.58 -17.52
CA LEU A 12 -20.24 10.42 -16.35
C LEU A 12 -19.47 11.70 -16.00
N GLU A 13 -19.08 12.50 -17.00
CA GLU A 13 -18.47 13.83 -16.81
C GLU A 13 -19.41 14.78 -16.05
N ARG A 14 -20.71 14.75 -16.34
CA ARG A 14 -21.69 15.65 -15.72
C ARG A 14 -22.22 15.16 -14.38
N HIS A 15 -22.42 13.85 -14.21
CA HIS A 15 -23.14 13.29 -13.07
C HIS A 15 -22.24 12.52 -12.09
N GLY A 16 -20.97 12.29 -12.44
CA GLY A 16 -20.05 11.54 -11.60
C GLY A 16 -20.39 10.04 -11.52
N ALA A 17 -19.98 9.41 -10.41
CA ALA A 17 -20.08 7.96 -10.23
C ALA A 17 -21.54 7.47 -10.24
N SER A 18 -21.91 6.66 -11.24
CA SER A 18 -23.29 6.31 -11.54
C SER A 18 -23.48 4.81 -11.80
N PHE A 19 -24.66 4.27 -11.50
CA PHE A 19 -25.00 2.87 -11.84
C PHE A 19 -25.34 2.73 -13.33
N VAL A 20 -25.16 1.52 -13.87
CA VAL A 20 -25.51 1.20 -15.28
C VAL A 20 -26.96 1.56 -15.59
N SER A 21 -27.88 1.35 -14.65
CA SER A 21 -29.29 1.73 -14.79
C SER A 21 -29.50 3.23 -14.94
N ASP A 22 -28.76 4.05 -14.21
CA ASP A 22 -28.89 5.51 -14.24
C ASP A 22 -28.25 6.07 -15.52
N ILE A 23 -27.13 5.51 -15.95
CA ILE A 23 -26.49 5.85 -17.22
C ILE A 23 -27.40 5.47 -18.39
N ALA A 24 -28.00 4.27 -18.37
CA ALA A 24 -28.95 3.81 -19.40
C ALA A 24 -30.16 4.73 -19.49
N ARG A 25 -30.75 5.10 -18.34
CA ARG A 25 -31.87 6.04 -18.27
C ARG A 25 -31.47 7.43 -18.79
N GLY A 26 -30.32 7.94 -18.36
CA GLY A 26 -29.85 9.28 -18.71
C GLY A 26 -29.29 9.44 -20.13
N THR A 27 -28.94 8.34 -20.79
CA THR A 27 -28.46 8.34 -22.19
C THR A 27 -29.48 7.79 -23.18
N ALA A 28 -30.67 7.36 -22.70
CA ALA A 28 -31.69 6.67 -23.49
C ALA A 28 -31.14 5.46 -24.28
N GLN A 29 -30.20 4.71 -23.67
CA GLN A 29 -29.59 3.52 -24.26
C GLN A 29 -30.04 2.25 -23.56
N LEU A 30 -30.05 1.13 -24.29
CA LEU A 30 -30.24 -0.18 -23.69
C LEU A 30 -29.09 -0.49 -22.71
N PRO A 31 -29.35 -1.13 -21.55
CA PRO A 31 -28.30 -1.47 -20.58
C PRO A 31 -27.13 -2.26 -21.18
N THR A 32 -27.40 -3.16 -22.13
CA THR A 32 -26.36 -3.91 -22.85
C THR A 32 -25.44 -3.02 -23.68
N LYS A 33 -25.98 -1.95 -24.27
CA LYS A 33 -25.18 -0.99 -25.05
C LYS A 33 -24.33 -0.10 -24.15
N VAL A 34 -24.85 0.27 -22.99
CA VAL A 34 -24.09 0.98 -21.96
C VAL A 34 -22.94 0.12 -21.44
N GLU A 35 -23.17 -1.18 -21.19
CA GLU A 35 -22.09 -2.10 -20.80
C GLU A 35 -20.98 -2.21 -21.86
N GLU A 36 -21.33 -2.37 -23.14
CA GLU A 36 -20.36 -2.37 -24.24
C GLU A 36 -19.55 -1.06 -24.31
N ALA A 37 -20.23 0.07 -24.13
CA ALA A 37 -19.60 1.38 -24.09
C ALA A 37 -18.64 1.53 -22.90
N LEU A 38 -19.04 1.10 -21.70
CA LEU A 38 -18.19 1.11 -20.51
C LEU A 38 -16.95 0.23 -20.71
N TRP A 39 -17.09 -0.97 -21.27
CA TRP A 39 -15.93 -1.82 -21.58
C TRP A 39 -14.99 -1.19 -22.61
N THR A 40 -15.53 -0.49 -23.60
CA THR A 40 -14.73 0.27 -24.57
C THR A 40 -13.97 1.42 -23.90
N LEU A 41 -14.58 2.10 -22.94
CA LEU A 41 -13.95 3.17 -22.17
C LEU A 41 -12.89 2.63 -21.19
N VAL A 42 -13.13 1.46 -20.56
CA VAL A 42 -12.15 0.76 -19.71
C VAL A 42 -10.92 0.38 -20.53
N ALA A 43 -11.12 -0.19 -21.73
CA ALA A 43 -10.02 -0.56 -22.62
C ALA A 43 -9.17 0.65 -23.05
N ARG A 44 -9.77 1.86 -23.02
CA ARG A 44 -9.09 3.14 -23.26
C ARG A 44 -8.55 3.81 -22.00
N GLY A 45 -8.75 3.24 -20.81
CA GLY A 45 -8.32 3.82 -19.54
C GLY A 45 -9.07 5.09 -19.14
N LEU A 46 -10.33 5.25 -19.55
CA LEU A 46 -11.12 6.46 -19.28
C LEU A 46 -12.14 6.31 -18.15
N VAL A 47 -12.52 5.08 -17.81
CA VAL A 47 -13.50 4.79 -16.73
C VAL A 47 -13.05 3.62 -15.89
N THR A 48 -13.54 3.59 -14.65
CA THR A 48 -13.36 2.52 -13.68
C THR A 48 -14.69 2.20 -12.99
N GLY A 49 -14.78 1.04 -12.35
CA GLY A 49 -15.94 0.63 -11.56
C GLY A 49 -15.54 0.22 -10.14
N ASP A 50 -16.34 0.58 -9.14
CA ASP A 50 -16.11 0.20 -7.73
C ASP A 50 -16.60 -1.22 -7.39
N GLY A 51 -17.07 -1.94 -8.42
CA GLY A 51 -17.64 -3.27 -8.30
C GLY A 51 -16.63 -4.40 -8.20
N THR A 52 -16.68 -5.17 -7.11
CA THR A 52 -15.86 -6.40 -6.95
C THR A 52 -16.37 -7.57 -7.80
N ALA A 53 -17.59 -7.50 -8.33
CA ALA A 53 -18.17 -8.54 -9.19
C ALA A 53 -17.36 -8.77 -10.48
N ALA A 54 -16.86 -7.69 -11.10
CA ALA A 54 -16.01 -7.77 -12.28
C ALA A 54 -14.68 -8.48 -11.97
N LEU A 55 -14.03 -8.12 -10.85
CA LEU A 55 -12.79 -8.76 -10.39
C LEU A 55 -12.98 -10.25 -10.09
N ARG A 56 -14.08 -10.63 -9.40
CA ARG A 56 -14.41 -12.05 -9.15
C ARG A 56 -14.69 -12.83 -10.43
N THR A 57 -15.13 -12.15 -11.49
CA THR A 57 -15.34 -12.75 -12.81
C THR A 57 -14.01 -12.95 -13.52
N LEU A 58 -13.04 -12.05 -13.36
CA LEU A 58 -11.67 -12.18 -13.88
C LEU A 58 -10.87 -13.30 -13.19
N LEU A 59 -10.99 -13.41 -11.86
CA LEU A 59 -10.28 -14.41 -11.05
C LEU A 59 -10.80 -15.85 -11.22
N GLY A 60 -12.04 -16.03 -11.71
CA GLY A 60 -12.68 -17.34 -11.80
C GLY A 60 -12.18 -18.28 -12.91
N GLY A 61 -11.35 -17.79 -13.84
CA GLY A 61 -10.97 -18.55 -15.05
C GLY A 61 -12.14 -18.73 -16.04
N PRO A 62 -11.85 -19.08 -17.31
CA PRO A 62 -12.84 -19.13 -18.40
C PRO A 62 -13.97 -20.17 -18.15
N GLU A 63 -13.65 -21.31 -17.55
CA GLU A 63 -14.59 -22.39 -17.21
C GLU A 63 -15.66 -21.96 -16.19
N ARG A 64 -15.27 -21.35 -15.05
CA ARG A 64 -16.25 -20.86 -14.06
C ARG A 64 -17.04 -19.67 -14.58
N ARG A 65 -16.45 -18.84 -15.46
CA ARG A 65 -17.17 -17.76 -16.17
C ARG A 65 -18.31 -18.32 -17.02
N ARG A 66 -18.07 -19.39 -17.79
CA ARG A 66 -19.09 -20.05 -18.63
C ARG A 66 -20.20 -20.67 -17.77
N ARG A 67 -19.85 -21.41 -16.71
CA ARG A 67 -20.84 -22.00 -15.79
C ARG A 67 -21.73 -20.96 -15.10
N ARG A 68 -21.16 -19.84 -14.63
CA ARG A 68 -21.94 -18.76 -14.00
C ARG A 68 -22.86 -18.04 -14.98
N ARG A 69 -22.44 -17.85 -16.25
CA ARG A 69 -23.29 -17.29 -17.30
C ARG A 69 -24.49 -18.18 -17.59
N LEU A 70 -24.28 -19.49 -17.72
CA LEU A 70 -25.36 -20.45 -17.94
C LEU A 70 -26.33 -20.51 -16.75
N ALA A 71 -25.82 -20.51 -15.51
CA ALA A 71 -26.64 -20.49 -14.31
C ALA A 71 -27.47 -19.20 -14.15
N ALA A 72 -26.92 -18.04 -14.52
CA ALA A 72 -27.65 -16.78 -14.47
C ALA A 72 -28.81 -16.74 -15.47
N VAL A 73 -28.61 -17.27 -16.69
CA VAL A 73 -29.64 -17.40 -17.73
C VAL A 73 -30.74 -18.38 -17.29
N ALA A 74 -30.38 -19.52 -16.72
CA ALA A 74 -31.35 -20.51 -16.24
C ALA A 74 -32.20 -20.01 -15.05
N ALA A 75 -31.63 -19.15 -14.20
CA ALA A 75 -32.31 -18.58 -13.03
C ALA A 75 -33.14 -17.32 -13.34
N GLY A 76 -33.27 -16.93 -14.62
CA GLY A 76 -33.97 -15.70 -15.02
C GLY A 76 -33.37 -14.42 -14.44
N ARG A 77 -32.15 -14.48 -13.89
CA ARG A 77 -31.48 -13.30 -13.35
C ARG A 77 -30.91 -12.51 -14.52
N PRO A 78 -31.11 -11.18 -14.57
CA PRO A 78 -30.40 -10.36 -15.54
C PRO A 78 -28.91 -10.71 -15.44
N ARG A 79 -28.24 -10.80 -16.60
CA ARG A 79 -26.79 -11.04 -16.71
C ARG A 79 -26.11 -10.31 -15.57
N LEU A 80 -25.10 -10.92 -14.93
CA LEU A 80 -24.28 -10.32 -13.87
C LEU A 80 -23.77 -8.94 -14.32
N VAL A 81 -24.63 -7.92 -14.22
CA VAL A 81 -24.30 -6.52 -14.41
C VAL A 81 -23.19 -6.32 -13.41
N ALA A 82 -22.09 -5.74 -13.86
CA ALA A 82 -21.00 -5.39 -12.97
C ALA A 82 -21.60 -4.58 -11.81
N ALA A 83 -21.80 -5.25 -10.68
CA ALA A 83 -22.47 -4.67 -9.53
C ALA A 83 -21.52 -3.62 -8.96
N GLY A 84 -21.85 -2.35 -9.21
CA GLY A 84 -21.02 -1.21 -8.82
C GLY A 84 -21.39 0.04 -9.61
N ARG A 85 -20.94 1.18 -9.10
CA ARG A 85 -20.95 2.46 -9.78
C ARG A 85 -19.75 2.56 -10.70
N TRP A 86 -19.98 3.16 -11.85
CA TRP A 86 -18.96 3.48 -12.84
C TRP A 86 -18.64 4.96 -12.73
N SER A 87 -17.35 5.29 -12.75
CA SER A 87 -16.86 6.66 -12.69
C SER A 87 -15.76 6.87 -13.70
N LEU A 88 -15.49 8.13 -14.04
CA LEU A 88 -14.29 8.47 -14.80
C LEU A 88 -13.04 7.98 -14.06
N LEU A 89 -12.12 7.38 -14.79
CA LEU A 89 -10.78 7.12 -14.31
C LEU A 89 -10.02 8.43 -14.44
N ARG A 90 -9.95 9.20 -13.35
CA ARG A 90 -9.11 10.39 -13.32
C ARG A 90 -7.67 9.93 -13.43
N SER A 91 -6.88 10.58 -14.28
CA SER A 91 -5.46 10.24 -14.37
C SER A 91 -4.82 10.48 -13.00
N ALA A 92 -3.82 9.68 -12.62
CA ALA A 92 -3.06 9.92 -11.39
C ALA A 92 -2.45 11.33 -11.36
N ALA A 93 -2.27 11.96 -12.53
CA ALA A 93 -1.87 13.36 -12.67
C ALA A 93 -2.99 14.35 -12.30
N GLU A 94 -4.24 14.08 -12.66
CA GLU A 94 -5.42 14.87 -12.27
C GLU A 94 -5.88 14.61 -10.83
N GLU A 95 -5.65 13.41 -10.28
CA GLU A 95 -5.82 13.13 -8.84
C GLU A 95 -4.69 13.72 -8.01
N ALA A 96 -3.48 13.80 -8.57
CA ALA A 96 -2.39 14.57 -7.98
C ALA A 96 -2.63 16.09 -8.07
N ALA A 97 -3.35 16.56 -9.10
CA ALA A 97 -3.80 17.94 -9.22
C ALA A 97 -5.04 18.24 -8.36
N GLY A 98 -5.89 17.24 -8.12
CA GLY A 98 -7.09 17.30 -7.29
C GLY A 98 -6.78 17.00 -5.83
N ASP A 99 -6.10 17.94 -5.16
CA ASP A 99 -6.08 18.13 -3.71
C ASP A 99 -6.10 16.87 -2.80
N ALA A 100 -5.36 15.83 -3.17
CA ALA A 100 -4.63 15.07 -2.17
C ALA A 100 -3.31 15.82 -1.93
N GLY A 101 -3.41 17.08 -1.51
CA GLY A 101 -2.28 18.01 -1.47
C GLY A 101 -1.11 17.44 -0.66
N PRO A 102 0.11 17.97 -0.83
CA PRO A 102 1.30 17.54 -0.09
C PRO A 102 1.08 17.40 1.43
N MET A 103 0.14 18.17 1.98
CA MET A 103 -0.37 18.07 3.35
C MET A 103 -0.93 16.68 3.72
N ARG A 104 -1.77 16.09 2.85
CA ARG A 104 -2.35 14.76 3.07
C ARG A 104 -1.25 13.69 3.10
N PHE A 105 -0.34 13.72 2.12
CA PHE A 105 0.79 12.80 2.08
C PHE A 105 1.73 12.98 3.28
N ALA A 106 2.05 14.22 3.66
CA ALA A 106 2.86 14.50 4.84
C ALA A 106 2.24 13.88 6.11
N ARG A 107 0.94 14.10 6.34
CA ARG A 107 0.21 13.51 7.48
C ARG A 107 0.17 11.98 7.42
N GLN A 108 -0.03 11.41 6.23
CA GLN A 108 -0.04 9.96 6.05
C GLN A 108 1.32 9.34 6.37
N LEU A 109 2.42 9.95 5.87
CA LEU A 109 3.78 9.48 6.13
C LEU A 109 4.13 9.60 7.62
N LEU A 110 3.79 10.72 8.26
CA LEU A 110 4.00 10.92 9.70
C LEU A 110 3.26 9.87 10.54
N ARG A 111 2.00 9.56 10.21
CA ARG A 111 1.24 8.51 10.90
C ARG A 111 1.78 7.11 10.66
N ARG A 112 2.31 6.84 9.46
CA ARG A 112 2.84 5.51 9.09
C ARG A 112 4.21 5.24 9.72
N TYR A 113 5.10 6.24 9.70
CA TYR A 113 6.51 6.05 10.05
C TYR A 113 6.93 6.73 11.35
N GLY A 114 6.13 7.67 11.88
CA GLY A 114 6.47 8.49 13.04
C GLY A 114 7.50 9.59 12.72
N VAL A 115 8.59 9.22 12.02
CA VAL A 115 9.65 10.11 11.53
C VAL A 115 9.72 10.05 10.01
N VAL A 116 9.76 11.22 9.37
CA VAL A 116 9.84 11.37 7.92
C VAL A 116 11.17 12.00 7.53
N THR A 117 11.87 11.36 6.60
CA THR A 117 13.09 11.86 5.93
C THR A 117 12.94 11.76 4.41
N ARG A 118 13.82 12.42 3.67
CA ARG A 118 13.82 12.40 2.20
C ARG A 118 14.00 10.99 1.64
N GLU A 119 14.93 10.23 2.19
CA GLU A 119 15.28 8.88 1.73
C GLU A 119 14.07 7.92 1.80
N LEU A 120 13.16 8.17 2.75
CA LEU A 120 11.96 7.38 2.95
C LEU A 120 10.98 7.49 1.78
N THR A 121 11.03 8.58 0.99
CA THR A 121 10.19 8.70 -0.22
C THR A 121 10.53 7.66 -1.28
N ALA A 122 11.72 7.05 -1.25
CA ALA A 122 12.10 5.99 -2.19
C ALA A 122 11.27 4.69 -2.02
N ARG A 123 10.59 4.52 -0.87
CA ARG A 123 9.68 3.39 -0.62
C ARG A 123 8.30 3.59 -1.24
N GLU A 124 7.90 4.82 -1.51
CA GLU A 124 6.53 5.20 -1.85
C GLU A 124 6.39 5.54 -3.35
N SER A 125 5.55 4.79 -4.06
CA SER A 125 5.43 4.90 -5.52
C SER A 125 4.51 6.03 -6.01
N ARG A 126 3.83 6.75 -5.11
CA ARG A 126 2.81 7.77 -5.44
C ARG A 126 2.82 9.02 -4.54
N VAL A 127 3.96 9.33 -3.92
CA VAL A 127 4.07 10.54 -3.08
C VAL A 127 4.36 11.79 -3.91
N SER A 128 3.91 12.95 -3.41
CA SER A 128 4.35 14.25 -3.93
C SER A 128 5.87 14.38 -3.90
N SER A 129 6.43 15.28 -4.71
CA SER A 129 7.86 15.56 -4.70
C SER A 129 8.33 15.98 -3.30
N TRP A 130 9.59 15.65 -2.95
CA TRP A 130 10.15 16.03 -1.64
C TRP A 130 10.04 17.53 -1.36
N ARG A 131 10.26 18.38 -2.38
CA ARG A 131 10.10 19.83 -2.26
C ARG A 131 8.68 20.23 -1.84
N ALA A 132 7.66 19.58 -2.40
CA ALA A 132 6.27 19.85 -2.06
C ALA A 132 5.93 19.33 -0.65
N LEU A 133 6.42 18.13 -0.29
CA LEU A 133 6.28 17.58 1.06
C LEU A 133 6.96 18.47 2.11
N LEU A 134 8.14 18.99 1.82
CA LEU A 134 8.90 19.86 2.73
C LEU A 134 8.11 21.13 3.07
N GLY A 135 7.46 21.75 2.09
CA GLY A 135 6.58 22.91 2.33
C GLY A 135 5.42 22.57 3.27
N ALA A 136 4.78 21.40 3.09
CA ALA A 136 3.73 20.93 3.97
C ALA A 136 4.24 20.59 5.38
N LEU A 137 5.39 19.93 5.50
CA LEU A 137 6.02 19.57 6.77
C LEU A 137 6.42 20.81 7.59
N ARG A 138 7.00 21.83 6.94
CA ARG A 138 7.29 23.13 7.59
C ARG A 138 6.03 23.88 8.01
N THR A 139 4.95 23.77 7.23
CA THR A 139 3.65 24.33 7.63
C THR A 139 3.10 23.63 8.87
N LEU A 140 3.20 22.31 8.94
CA LEU A 140 2.82 21.53 10.12
C LEU A 140 3.71 21.87 11.34
N GLU A 141 4.99 22.11 11.12
CA GLU A 141 5.93 22.49 12.17
C GLU A 141 5.60 23.88 12.73
N ALA A 142 5.33 24.85 11.85
CA ALA A 142 4.92 26.20 12.24
C ALA A 142 3.60 26.19 13.04
N ARG A 143 2.72 25.21 12.79
CA ARG A 143 1.50 24.97 13.58
C ARG A 143 1.75 24.24 14.91
N GLY A 144 2.97 23.79 15.14
CA GLY A 144 3.35 23.01 16.32
C GLY A 144 2.89 21.56 16.30
N GLU A 145 2.32 21.07 15.19
CA GLU A 145 1.81 19.70 15.05
C GLU A 145 2.95 18.67 14.89
N VAL A 146 4.10 19.09 14.36
CA VAL A 146 5.30 18.26 14.21
C VAL A 146 6.51 18.98 14.79
N ARG A 147 7.62 18.24 14.90
CA ARG A 147 8.93 18.78 15.28
C ARG A 147 9.91 18.53 14.15
N GLY A 148 10.55 19.57 13.64
CA GLY A 148 11.72 19.47 12.77
C GLY A 148 12.99 19.24 13.61
N GLY A 149 13.94 18.46 13.07
CA GLY A 149 15.21 18.22 13.74
C GLY A 149 15.98 17.04 13.17
N ARG A 150 16.81 16.45 14.03
CA ARG A 150 17.56 15.21 13.75
C ARG A 150 17.25 14.22 14.86
N PHE A 151 16.43 13.22 14.54
CA PHE A 151 15.96 12.21 15.52
C PHE A 151 16.69 10.89 15.34
N VAL A 152 17.01 10.53 14.10
CA VAL A 152 17.70 9.29 13.73
C VAL A 152 19.12 9.62 13.26
N ALA A 153 20.11 8.97 13.85
CA ALA A 153 21.52 9.11 13.47
C ALA A 153 21.83 8.41 12.14
N GLY A 154 22.86 8.84 11.43
CA GLY A 154 23.30 8.23 10.16
C GLY A 154 22.47 8.63 8.93
N LEU A 155 21.38 9.38 9.11
CA LEU A 155 20.58 9.93 8.02
C LEU A 155 20.94 11.40 7.79
N VAL A 156 21.04 11.79 6.52
CA VAL A 156 21.40 13.14 6.10
C VAL A 156 20.13 13.94 5.79
N GLY A 157 20.10 15.21 6.20
CA GLY A 157 19.02 16.13 5.88
C GLY A 157 18.09 16.41 7.06
N GLU A 158 17.01 17.14 6.74
CA GLU A 158 15.98 17.57 7.68
C GLU A 158 15.00 16.42 7.94
N GLN A 159 14.71 16.15 9.21
CA GLN A 159 13.76 15.12 9.63
C GLN A 159 12.58 15.78 10.34
N PHE A 160 11.39 15.23 10.14
CA PHE A 160 10.17 15.70 10.79
C PHE A 160 9.51 14.55 11.52
N ALA A 161 9.15 14.76 12.78
CA ALA A 161 8.54 13.73 13.60
C ALA A 161 7.29 14.24 14.31
N LEU A 162 6.35 13.33 14.56
CA LEU A 162 5.26 13.58 15.51
C LEU A 162 5.83 13.71 16.93
N PRO A 163 5.31 14.61 17.78
CA PRO A 163 5.77 14.76 19.17
C PRO A 163 5.78 13.42 19.92
N GLU A 164 4.74 12.60 19.75
CA GLU A 164 4.61 11.29 20.40
C GLU A 164 5.66 10.29 19.89
N ALA A 165 6.04 10.39 18.62
CA ALA A 165 7.11 9.57 18.05
C ALA A 165 8.48 9.95 18.66
N VAL A 166 8.75 11.23 18.89
CA VAL A 166 9.98 11.70 19.56
C VAL A 166 10.05 11.18 20.99
N GLU A 167 8.93 11.22 21.72
CA GLU A 167 8.84 10.68 23.08
C GLU A 167 9.06 9.17 23.11
N THR A 168 8.47 8.44 22.16
CA THR A 168 8.65 7.00 22.00
C THR A 168 10.12 6.65 21.73
N LEU A 169 10.79 7.35 20.81
CA LEU A 169 12.22 7.15 20.54
C LEU A 169 13.09 7.39 21.79
N ARG A 170 12.77 8.43 22.57
CA ARG A 170 13.47 8.70 23.84
C ARG A 170 13.22 7.61 24.88
N ALA A 171 12.01 7.03 24.93
CA ALA A 171 11.67 5.94 25.83
C ALA A 171 12.40 4.65 25.45
N VAL A 172 12.42 4.27 24.18
CA VAL A 172 13.17 3.11 23.67
C VAL A 172 14.65 3.24 24.01
N ARG A 173 15.25 4.42 23.77
CA ARG A 173 16.66 4.70 24.12
C ARG A 173 16.95 4.52 25.61
N ARG A 174 16.01 4.84 26.51
CA ARG A 174 16.19 4.68 27.96
C ARG A 174 16.03 3.23 28.43
N ARG A 175 15.14 2.46 27.80
CA ARG A 175 14.85 1.08 28.20
C ARG A 175 15.95 0.11 27.79
N HIS A 176 16.50 0.30 26.58
CA HIS A 176 17.45 -0.59 25.90
C HIS A 176 17.61 -1.97 26.54
N GLU A 177 16.62 -2.83 26.31
CA GLU A 177 16.71 -4.26 26.64
C GLU A 177 17.28 -4.96 25.41
N PRO A 178 18.54 -5.43 25.44
CA PRO A 178 19.14 -6.11 24.31
C PRO A 178 18.52 -7.50 24.10
N GLY A 179 18.39 -7.90 22.83
CA GLY A 179 17.92 -9.23 22.44
C GLY A 179 16.50 -9.28 21.87
N GLU A 180 15.91 -8.15 21.47
CA GLU A 180 14.58 -8.15 20.86
C GLU A 180 14.67 -8.64 19.41
N LEU A 181 14.00 -9.76 19.13
CA LEU A 181 13.85 -10.32 17.80
C LEU A 181 12.47 -9.99 17.24
N VAL A 182 12.42 -9.18 16.18
CA VAL A 182 11.17 -8.78 15.50
C VAL A 182 11.19 -9.27 14.07
N MET A 183 10.16 -10.02 13.65
CA MET A 183 9.99 -10.43 12.26
C MET A 183 8.97 -9.54 11.55
N VAL A 184 9.33 -9.10 10.35
CA VAL A 184 8.49 -8.24 9.50
C VAL A 184 8.41 -8.86 8.11
N ALA A 185 7.22 -8.86 7.51
CA ALA A 185 7.07 -9.34 6.13
C ALA A 185 7.83 -8.43 5.15
N ALA A 186 8.44 -9.00 4.11
CA ALA A 186 9.16 -8.21 3.10
C ALA A 186 8.23 -7.24 2.35
N ALA A 187 6.95 -7.60 2.21
CA ALA A 187 5.90 -6.75 1.66
C ALA A 187 5.48 -5.58 2.58
N ASP A 188 5.83 -5.61 3.86
CA ASP A 188 5.41 -4.61 4.84
C ASP A 188 6.03 -3.23 4.54
N PRO A 189 5.32 -2.12 4.76
CA PRO A 189 5.88 -0.77 4.65
C PRO A 189 7.06 -0.49 5.60
N LEU A 190 7.16 -1.19 6.73
CA LEU A 190 8.27 -1.10 7.69
C LEU A 190 9.55 -1.77 7.20
N ASN A 191 9.49 -2.55 6.13
CA ASN A 191 10.70 -3.04 5.47
C ASN A 191 11.42 -1.89 4.76
N LEU A 192 12.46 -1.38 5.43
CA LEU A 192 13.34 -0.31 4.95
C LEU A 192 14.76 -0.80 4.66
N VAL A 193 14.95 -2.12 4.54
CA VAL A 193 16.22 -2.75 4.14
C VAL A 193 16.61 -2.32 2.73
N GLY A 194 17.85 -1.83 2.58
CA GLY A 194 18.35 -1.25 1.32
C GLY A 194 17.77 0.13 1.01
N ILE A 195 17.09 0.77 1.95
CA ILE A 195 16.63 2.16 1.87
C ILE A 195 17.26 2.99 2.99
N LEU A 196 16.87 2.70 4.25
CA LEU A 196 17.45 3.31 5.44
C LEU A 196 18.36 2.35 6.19
N LEU A 197 18.02 1.06 6.16
CA LEU A 197 18.75 0.01 6.85
C LEU A 197 19.76 -0.65 5.92
N PRO A 198 20.92 -1.09 6.43
CA PRO A 198 21.94 -1.75 5.62
C PRO A 198 21.42 -3.05 5.00
N GLY A 199 22.02 -3.43 3.88
CA GLY A 199 21.69 -4.67 3.16
C GLY A 199 21.08 -4.45 1.77
N PRO A 200 20.94 -5.52 0.97
CA PRO A 200 20.35 -5.43 -0.35
C PRO A 200 18.85 -5.14 -0.25
N ARG A 201 18.32 -4.32 -1.18
CA ARG A 201 16.89 -4.00 -1.23
C ARG A 201 16.08 -5.28 -1.46
N LEU A 202 15.22 -5.60 -0.52
CA LEU A 202 14.38 -6.78 -0.61
C LEU A 202 13.13 -6.53 -1.46
N PRO A 203 12.77 -7.45 -2.37
CA PRO A 203 11.51 -7.41 -3.08
C PRO A 203 10.32 -7.44 -2.11
N ALA A 204 9.29 -6.63 -2.37
CA ALA A 204 8.06 -6.60 -1.57
C ALA A 204 7.15 -7.80 -1.90
N THR A 205 7.64 -9.03 -1.68
CA THR A 205 6.89 -10.28 -1.91
C THR A 205 6.27 -10.80 -0.63
N ALA A 206 5.15 -11.51 -0.75
CA ALA A 206 4.38 -11.98 0.40
C ALA A 206 4.98 -13.20 1.13
N ARG A 207 6.00 -13.85 0.56
CA ARG A 207 6.60 -15.08 1.11
C ARG A 207 7.90 -14.85 1.85
N GLU A 208 8.51 -13.70 1.66
CA GLU A 208 9.77 -13.33 2.29
C GLU A 208 9.52 -12.53 3.57
N VAL A 209 10.42 -12.70 4.53
CA VAL A 209 10.44 -11.98 5.80
C VAL A 209 11.84 -11.47 6.09
N VAL A 210 11.91 -10.46 6.95
CA VAL A 210 13.12 -9.92 7.53
C VAL A 210 13.03 -10.09 9.03
N ALA A 211 14.06 -10.67 9.62
CA ALA A 211 14.24 -10.71 11.06
C ALA A 211 15.19 -9.58 11.49
N PHE A 212 14.72 -8.73 12.39
CA PHE A 212 15.47 -7.66 13.02
C PHE A 212 15.89 -8.10 14.42
N HIS A 213 17.17 -7.95 14.73
CA HIS A 213 17.70 -8.08 16.07
C HIS A 213 18.07 -6.69 16.57
N ASP A 214 17.38 -6.20 17.60
CA ASP A 214 17.53 -4.83 18.13
C ASP A 214 17.45 -3.75 17.03
N GLY A 215 16.59 -3.97 16.03
CA GLY A 215 16.39 -3.06 14.88
C GLY A 215 17.39 -3.22 13.73
N VAL A 216 18.38 -4.11 13.84
CA VAL A 216 19.33 -4.41 12.75
C VAL A 216 18.87 -5.64 11.97
N PRO A 217 18.79 -5.59 10.63
CA PRO A 217 18.41 -6.76 9.84
C PRO A 217 19.47 -7.86 9.99
N ALA A 218 19.07 -9.01 10.55
CA ALA A 218 19.95 -10.16 10.79
C ALA A 218 19.78 -11.24 9.72
N GLU A 219 18.53 -11.55 9.36
CA GLU A 219 18.21 -12.66 8.45
C GLU A 219 17.06 -12.29 7.51
N THR A 220 17.14 -12.77 6.28
CA THR A 220 16.13 -12.52 5.23
C THR A 220 15.83 -13.78 4.46
N GLY A 221 14.59 -13.94 3.98
CA GLY A 221 14.21 -15.03 3.08
C GLY A 221 12.84 -15.59 3.41
N GLU A 222 12.55 -16.81 2.95
CA GLU A 222 11.26 -17.45 3.22
C GLU A 222 11.09 -17.73 4.72
N LEU A 223 9.88 -17.49 5.25
CA LEU A 223 9.59 -17.55 6.69
C LEU A 223 10.11 -18.83 7.37
N GLY A 224 9.85 -20.00 6.78
CA GLY A 224 10.29 -21.27 7.35
C GLY A 224 11.82 -21.41 7.40
N ALA A 225 12.52 -20.89 6.39
CA ALA A 225 13.97 -20.93 6.33
C ALA A 225 14.60 -19.96 7.37
N VAL A 226 14.02 -18.77 7.53
CA VAL A 226 14.44 -17.79 8.53
C VAL A 226 14.24 -18.33 9.95
N LEU A 227 13.07 -18.90 10.25
CA LEU A 227 12.79 -19.53 11.55
C LEU A 227 13.75 -20.69 11.85
N SER A 228 14.07 -21.52 10.85
CA SER A 228 15.03 -22.62 11.01
C SER A 228 16.44 -22.11 11.35
N ARG A 229 16.91 -21.03 10.71
CA ARG A 229 18.22 -20.43 10.99
C ARG A 229 18.26 -19.78 12.37
N LEU A 230 17.23 -19.02 12.74
CA LEU A 230 17.12 -18.38 14.06
C LEU A 230 17.00 -19.40 15.20
N GLY A 231 16.26 -20.49 14.99
CA GLY A 231 16.17 -21.61 15.94
C GLY A 231 17.49 -22.37 16.13
N ARG A 232 18.39 -22.33 15.14
CA ARG A 232 19.76 -22.84 15.24
C ARG A 232 20.73 -21.89 15.94
N THR A 233 20.36 -20.63 16.11
CA THR A 233 21.17 -19.57 16.76
C THR A 233 20.77 -19.28 18.21
N GLY A 234 19.94 -20.13 18.83
CA GLY A 234 19.71 -20.10 20.29
C GLY A 234 21.03 -20.16 21.07
N PRO A 235 21.08 -19.60 22.29
CA PRO A 235 22.34 -19.36 23.00
C PRO A 235 23.14 -20.66 23.09
N ARG A 236 24.35 -20.67 22.53
CA ARG A 236 25.31 -21.73 22.80
C ARG A 236 25.51 -21.76 24.31
N VAL A 237 24.93 -22.75 24.97
CA VAL A 237 25.31 -23.12 26.32
C VAL A 237 26.82 -23.36 26.24
N HIS A 238 27.61 -22.44 26.79
CA HIS A 238 29.01 -22.70 27.07
C HIS A 238 29.04 -23.89 28.03
N GLN A 239 29.20 -25.10 27.50
CA GLN A 239 29.73 -26.21 28.28
C GLN A 239 31.21 -25.89 28.52
N THR A 240 31.46 -25.04 29.50
CA THR A 240 32.76 -24.98 30.15
C THR A 240 32.87 -26.25 30.98
N GLY A 241 33.72 -27.16 30.53
CA GLY A 241 34.02 -28.39 31.25
C GLY A 241 34.58 -28.11 32.64
N ALA A 242 34.26 -28.97 33.59
CA ALA A 242 35.02 -29.13 34.82
C ALA A 242 35.44 -30.60 34.92
N ALA A 243 36.74 -30.80 34.91
CA ALA A 243 37.41 -32.06 35.16
C ALA A 243 37.36 -32.43 36.65
N GLY A 244 37.01 -33.68 36.95
CA GLY A 244 37.36 -34.44 38.18
C GLY A 244 36.69 -34.04 39.51
N PRO A 245 36.79 -34.87 40.57
CA PRO A 245 37.76 -35.96 40.75
C PRO A 245 37.18 -37.35 41.08
N ARG A 246 38.10 -38.31 40.99
CA ARG A 246 38.03 -39.73 41.37
C ARG A 246 37.36 -39.97 42.74
N ARG A 247 36.55 -41.03 42.80
CA ARG A 247 36.63 -42.09 43.83
C ARG A 247 36.29 -43.42 43.19
#